data_AF-A0A1F9MF50-F1
#
_entry.id   AF-A0A1F9MF50-F1
#
_cell.length_a   1.000
_cell.length_b   1.000
_cell.length_c   1.000
_cell.angle_alpha   90.00
_cell.angle_beta   90.00
_cell.angle_gamma   90.00
#
_symmetry.space_group_name_H-M   'P 1'
#
loop_
_entity.id
_entity.type
_entity.pdbx_description
1 polymer ?
#
loop_
_entity_poly.entity_id
_entity_poly.type
_entity_poly.pdbx_seq_one_letter_code
_entity_poly.pdbx_strand_id
1 'polypeptide(L)'
;MQRLLILALLALIAGWSPVRAAAEMENAPLLEAAKRYSRIAPVAGIINDAVNDLSRQVPEEQREVFIKAMLAHIDVKRLEALLLGSLVNHFTIKELNTLADFYGSPEGRKILRKMGSLMSELQPEIQKEILGAIQKSKNTSQSE
;
A
#
# COMPACT_ATOMS: atom_id res chain seq x y z
N MET A 1 20.64 36.95 -42.46
CA MET A 1 21.39 35.72 -42.15
C MET A 1 21.61 35.48 -40.64
N GLN A 2 21.51 36.49 -39.77
CA GLN A 2 21.75 36.36 -38.33
C GLN A 2 20.58 35.74 -37.53
N ARG A 3 19.35 35.74 -38.08
CA ARG A 3 18.15 35.14 -37.44
C ARG A 3 18.01 33.62 -37.67
N LEU A 4 18.71 33.07 -38.68
CA LEU A 4 18.68 31.63 -38.99
C LEU A 4 19.72 30.82 -38.18
N LEU A 5 20.73 31.48 -37.60
CA LEU A 5 21.77 30.84 -36.78
C LEU A 5 21.34 30.60 -35.32
N ILE A 6 20.29 31.28 -34.84
CA ILE A 6 19.82 31.14 -33.45
C ILE A 6 18.88 29.92 -33.28
N LEU A 7 18.23 29.47 -34.36
CA LEU A 7 17.34 28.30 -34.32
C LEU A 7 18.07 26.95 -34.42
N ALA A 8 19.30 26.92 -34.95
CA ALA A 8 20.11 25.70 -35.00
C ALA A 8 20.82 25.38 -33.67
N LEU A 9 21.03 26.38 -32.81
CA LEU A 9 21.72 26.21 -31.53
C LEU A 9 20.77 25.77 -30.39
N LEU A 10 19.45 25.98 -30.53
CA LEU A 10 18.45 25.55 -29.56
C LEU A 10 17.92 24.12 -29.78
N ALA A 11 18.17 23.52 -30.95
CA ALA A 11 17.75 22.15 -31.25
C ALA A 11 18.73 21.08 -30.73
N LEU A 12 19.93 21.45 -30.27
CA LEU A 12 20.96 20.49 -29.84
C LEU A 12 20.89 20.12 -28.34
N ILE A 13 20.04 20.77 -27.55
CA ILE A 13 19.95 20.54 -26.09
C ILE A 13 18.68 19.73 -25.71
N ALA A 14 17.84 19.37 -26.68
CA ALA A 14 16.57 18.67 -26.43
C ALA A 14 16.66 17.13 -26.58
N GLY A 15 17.80 16.59 -27.00
CA GLY A 15 17.99 15.16 -27.23
C GLY A 15 18.94 14.55 -26.20
N TRP A 16 18.40 13.75 -25.28
CA TRP A 16 19.10 13.02 -24.21
C TRP A 16 19.41 13.84 -22.96
N SER A 17 18.48 13.80 -22.01
CA SER A 17 18.81 14.03 -20.59
C SER A 17 19.35 12.72 -20.00
N PRO A 18 20.67 12.49 -19.93
CA PRO A 18 21.24 11.30 -19.28
C PRO A 18 20.90 11.24 -17.78
N VAL A 19 20.48 12.37 -17.19
CA VAL A 19 20.08 12.50 -15.78
C VAL A 19 18.95 11.54 -15.38
N ARG A 20 17.95 11.29 -16.24
CA ARG A 20 16.86 10.35 -15.89
C ARG A 20 17.33 8.90 -15.89
N ALA A 21 18.14 8.52 -16.88
CA ALA A 21 18.70 7.18 -16.97
C ALA A 21 19.69 6.91 -15.82
N ALA A 22 20.52 7.89 -15.44
CA ALA A 22 21.45 7.77 -14.32
C ALA A 22 20.71 7.59 -12.98
N ALA A 23 19.67 8.39 -12.72
CA ALA A 23 18.85 8.26 -11.52
C ALA A 23 18.03 6.96 -11.47
N GLU A 24 17.55 6.47 -12.62
CA GLU A 24 16.89 5.15 -12.71
C GLU A 24 17.87 4.00 -12.45
N MET A 25 19.10 4.09 -12.96
CA MET A 25 20.15 3.09 -12.71
C MET A 25 20.62 3.07 -11.25
N GLU A 26 20.75 4.24 -10.62
CA GLU A 26 21.12 4.37 -9.20
C GLU A 26 20.08 3.74 -8.27
N ASN A 27 18.79 3.91 -8.58
CA ASN A 27 17.69 3.38 -7.77
C ASN A 27 17.27 1.95 -8.15
N ALA A 28 17.86 1.35 -9.19
CA ALA A 28 17.48 0.01 -9.65
C ALA A 28 17.56 -1.08 -8.55
N PRO A 29 18.61 -1.13 -7.70
CA PRO A 29 18.67 -2.10 -6.61
C PRO A 29 17.60 -1.89 -5.54
N LEU A 30 17.24 -0.64 -5.27
CA LEU A 30 16.20 -0.28 -4.31
C LEU A 30 14.80 -0.63 -4.83
N LEU A 31 14.54 -0.36 -6.11
CA LEU A 31 13.31 -0.77 -6.78
C LEU A 31 13.14 -2.29 -6.79
N GLU A 32 14.21 -3.05 -7.00
CA GLU A 32 14.13 -4.51 -6.96
C GLU A 32 13.86 -5.05 -5.55
N ALA A 33 14.48 -4.47 -4.52
CA ALA A 33 14.18 -4.81 -3.13
C ALA A 33 12.71 -4.48 -2.76
N ALA A 34 12.19 -3.34 -3.23
CA ALA A 34 10.79 -2.96 -3.04
C ALA A 34 9.84 -3.94 -3.73
N LYS A 35 10.13 -4.32 -4.99
CA LYS A 35 9.37 -5.33 -5.73
C LYS A 35 9.37 -6.66 -4.98
N ARG A 36 10.53 -7.09 -4.47
CA ARG A 36 10.66 -8.32 -3.70
C ARG A 36 9.73 -8.33 -2.48
N TYR A 37 9.71 -7.25 -1.69
CA TYR A 37 8.81 -7.13 -0.55
C TYR A 37 7.33 -7.11 -0.98
N SER A 38 6.98 -6.36 -2.03
CA SER A 38 5.60 -6.22 -2.51
C SER A 38 4.93 -7.55 -2.92
N ARG A 39 5.72 -8.55 -3.35
CA ARG A 39 5.20 -9.89 -3.73
C ARG A 39 4.64 -10.68 -2.55
N ILE A 40 4.98 -10.31 -1.31
CA ILE A 40 4.51 -11.02 -0.11
C ILE A 40 3.07 -10.63 0.24
N ALA A 41 2.68 -9.38 -0.06
CA ALA A 41 1.34 -8.86 0.15
C ALA A 41 0.86 -8.20 -1.16
N PRO A 42 0.45 -8.99 -2.16
CA PRO A 42 0.06 -8.45 -3.46
C PRO A 42 -1.16 -7.54 -3.31
N VAL A 43 -1.04 -6.30 -3.77
CA VAL A 43 -2.08 -5.26 -3.71
C VAL A 43 -3.40 -5.78 -4.30
N ALA A 44 -3.33 -6.53 -5.40
CA ALA A 44 -4.50 -7.18 -6.00
C ALA A 44 -5.24 -8.11 -5.03
N GLY A 45 -4.52 -8.87 -4.21
CA GLY A 45 -5.11 -9.75 -3.19
C GLY A 45 -5.84 -8.96 -2.11
N ILE A 46 -5.19 -7.90 -1.59
CA ILE A 46 -5.78 -7.01 -0.58
C ILE A 46 -7.08 -6.37 -1.10
N ILE A 47 -7.07 -5.90 -2.33
CA ILE A 47 -8.24 -5.29 -2.98
C ILE A 47 -9.36 -6.32 -3.14
N ASN A 48 -9.03 -7.52 -3.62
CA ASN A 48 -10.01 -8.58 -3.79
C ASN A 48 -10.68 -8.95 -2.46
N ASP A 49 -9.89 -9.15 -1.40
CA ASP A 49 -10.42 -9.47 -0.08
C ASP A 49 -11.32 -8.35 0.46
N ALA A 50 -10.89 -7.09 0.33
CA ALA A 50 -11.68 -5.93 0.74
C ALA A 50 -13.02 -5.82 -0.03
N VAL A 51 -12.99 -6.01 -1.35
CA VAL A 51 -14.22 -5.99 -2.18
C VAL A 51 -15.14 -7.16 -1.82
N ASN A 52 -14.59 -8.34 -1.54
CA ASN A 52 -15.36 -9.49 -1.08
C ASN A 52 -16.02 -9.22 0.28
N ASP A 53 -15.30 -8.64 1.23
CA ASP A 53 -15.87 -8.27 2.53
C ASP A 53 -16.99 -7.22 2.40
N LEU A 54 -16.80 -6.22 1.53
CA LEU A 54 -17.84 -5.23 1.21
C LEU A 54 -19.07 -5.87 0.55
N SER A 55 -18.87 -6.88 -0.31
CA SER A 55 -19.98 -7.58 -0.96
C SER A 55 -20.93 -8.27 0.02
N ARG A 56 -20.48 -8.58 1.24
CA ARG A 56 -21.35 -9.17 2.27
C ARG A 56 -22.47 -8.23 2.71
N GLN A 57 -22.34 -6.93 2.45
CA GLN A 57 -23.33 -5.89 2.76
C GLN A 57 -24.42 -5.73 1.68
N VAL A 58 -24.27 -6.37 0.51
CA VAL A 58 -25.30 -6.38 -0.54
C VAL A 58 -26.06 -7.73 -0.57
N PRO A 59 -27.30 -7.76 -1.12
CA PRO A 59 -28.08 -8.97 -1.29
C PRO A 59 -27.30 -10.06 -2.02
N GLU A 60 -27.49 -11.31 -1.63
CA GLU A 60 -26.68 -12.44 -2.08
C GLU A 60 -26.68 -12.57 -3.60
N GLU A 61 -27.85 -12.42 -4.23
CA GLU A 61 -28.00 -12.50 -5.69
C GLU A 61 -27.29 -11.37 -6.46
N GLN A 62 -26.89 -10.29 -5.78
CA GLN A 62 -26.22 -9.13 -6.38
C GLN A 62 -24.70 -9.12 -6.14
N ARG A 63 -24.19 -9.99 -5.26
CA ARG A 63 -22.78 -9.97 -4.82
C ARG A 63 -21.80 -10.10 -5.96
N GLU A 64 -22.01 -11.07 -6.86
CA GLU A 64 -21.08 -11.33 -7.96
C GLU A 64 -21.01 -10.16 -8.94
N VAL A 65 -22.16 -9.55 -9.24
CA VAL A 65 -22.26 -8.37 -10.11
C VAL A 65 -21.56 -7.17 -9.46
N PHE A 66 -21.79 -6.96 -8.16
CA PHE A 66 -21.13 -5.91 -7.38
C PHE A 66 -19.61 -6.07 -7.38
N ILE A 67 -19.10 -7.27 -7.09
CA ILE A 67 -17.66 -7.56 -7.08
C ILE A 67 -17.05 -7.26 -8.45
N LYS A 68 -17.66 -7.77 -9.53
CA LYS A 68 -17.18 -7.52 -10.90
C LYS A 68 -17.17 -6.03 -11.25
N ALA A 69 -18.24 -5.31 -10.92
CA ALA A 69 -18.34 -3.89 -11.17
C ALA A 69 -17.25 -3.09 -10.42
N MET A 70 -17.03 -3.40 -9.14
CA MET A 70 -16.00 -2.75 -8.33
C MET A 70 -14.60 -3.02 -8.88
N LEU A 71 -14.25 -4.29 -9.10
CA LEU A 71 -12.92 -4.66 -9.58
C LEU A 71 -12.61 -4.12 -10.98
N ALA A 72 -13.62 -3.88 -11.82
CA ALA A 72 -13.45 -3.27 -13.13
C ALA A 72 -13.03 -1.78 -13.08
N HIS A 73 -13.34 -1.07 -11.99
CA HIS A 73 -13.06 0.36 -11.85
C HIS A 73 -11.86 0.66 -10.95
N ILE A 74 -11.36 -0.32 -10.21
CA ILE A 74 -10.19 -0.14 -9.35
C ILE A 74 -8.92 -0.26 -10.20
N ASP A 75 -8.15 0.82 -10.26
CA ASP A 75 -6.84 0.83 -10.93
C ASP A 75 -5.77 0.19 -10.06
N VAL A 76 -5.73 -1.15 -10.08
CA VAL A 76 -4.76 -1.96 -9.34
C VAL A 76 -3.32 -1.60 -9.70
N LYS A 77 -3.05 -1.34 -10.99
CA LYS A 77 -1.69 -1.02 -11.46
C LYS A 77 -1.19 0.31 -10.91
N ARG A 78 -2.06 1.33 -10.86
CA ARG A 78 -1.74 2.60 -10.23
C ARG A 78 -1.46 2.42 -8.74
N LEU A 79 -2.25 1.62 -8.03
CA LEU A 79 -2.04 1.36 -6.61
C LEU A 79 -0.74 0.59 -6.35
N GLU A 80 -0.39 -0.37 -7.20
CA GLU A 80 0.91 -1.06 -7.17
C GLU A 80 2.08 -0.10 -7.38
N ALA A 81 1.97 0.80 -8.37
CA ALA A 81 2.99 1.81 -8.63
C ALA A 81 3.15 2.79 -7.44
N LEU A 82 2.03 3.21 -6.83
CA LEU A 82 2.04 4.05 -5.62
C LEU A 82 2.70 3.33 -4.44
N LEU A 83 2.38 2.05 -4.22
CA LEU A 83 3.02 1.25 -3.18
C LEU A 83 4.54 1.17 -3.41
N LEU A 84 4.97 0.83 -4.62
CA LEU A 84 6.39 0.73 -4.95
C LEU A 84 7.11 2.08 -4.75
N GLY A 85 6.52 3.18 -5.22
CA GLY A 85 7.07 4.52 -4.99
C GLY A 85 7.18 4.86 -3.51
N SER A 86 6.15 4.56 -2.72
CA SER A 86 6.18 4.77 -1.27
C SER A 86 7.25 3.92 -0.58
N LEU A 87 7.40 2.66 -0.97
CA LEU A 87 8.41 1.76 -0.40
C LEU A 87 9.83 2.28 -0.66
N VAL A 88 10.11 2.70 -1.89
CA VAL A 88 11.40 3.28 -2.29
C VAL A 88 11.70 4.57 -1.52
N ASN A 89 10.66 5.37 -1.21
CA ASN A 89 10.85 6.65 -0.51
C ASN A 89 11.03 6.53 1.02
N HIS A 90 10.59 5.42 1.63
CA HIS A 90 10.53 5.30 3.10
C HIS A 90 11.48 4.26 3.67
N PHE A 91 11.97 3.34 2.84
CA PHE A 91 12.79 2.23 3.29
C PHE A 91 14.09 2.13 2.51
N THR A 92 15.11 1.61 3.19
CA THR A 92 16.38 1.23 2.59
C THR A 92 16.30 -0.16 1.96
N ILE A 93 17.27 -0.48 1.10
CA ILE A 93 17.44 -1.83 0.53
C ILE A 93 17.52 -2.89 1.63
N LYS A 94 18.27 -2.62 2.70
CA LYS A 94 18.47 -3.56 3.81
C LYS A 94 17.16 -3.84 4.53
N GLU A 95 16.37 -2.80 4.82
CA GLU A 95 15.06 -2.95 5.48
C GLU A 95 14.07 -3.70 4.61
N LEU A 96 13.94 -3.35 3.33
CA LEU A 96 13.03 -4.05 2.41
C LEU A 96 13.40 -5.53 2.27
N ASN A 97 14.69 -5.85 2.18
CA ASN A 97 15.13 -7.24 2.16
C ASN A 97 14.87 -7.96 3.47
N THR A 98 15.09 -7.30 4.61
CA THR A 98 14.83 -7.87 5.94
C THR A 98 13.33 -8.16 6.14
N LEU A 99 12.48 -7.20 5.75
CA LEU A 99 11.03 -7.38 5.75
C LEU A 99 10.62 -8.54 4.84
N ALA A 100 11.24 -8.62 3.66
CA ALA A 100 10.93 -9.67 2.72
C ALA A 100 11.39 -11.06 3.20
N ASP A 101 12.54 -11.16 3.86
CA ASP A 101 13.03 -12.40 4.47
C ASP A 101 12.12 -12.84 5.61
N PHE A 102 11.77 -11.91 6.50
CA PHE A 102 10.94 -12.20 7.65
C PHE A 102 9.54 -12.62 7.23
N TYR A 103 8.79 -11.75 6.53
CA TYR A 103 7.41 -12.05 6.14
C TYR A 103 7.32 -13.12 5.04
N GLY A 104 8.40 -13.35 4.28
CA GLY A 104 8.51 -14.44 3.32
C GLY A 104 8.87 -15.80 3.93
N SER A 105 9.26 -15.85 5.21
CA SER A 105 9.57 -17.12 5.89
C SER A 105 8.30 -17.86 6.36
N PRO A 106 8.33 -19.20 6.50
CA PRO A 106 7.22 -19.96 7.08
C PRO A 106 6.84 -19.46 8.49
N GLU A 107 7.83 -19.18 9.33
CA GLU A 107 7.60 -18.74 10.71
C GLU A 107 7.07 -17.30 10.76
N GLY A 108 7.62 -16.38 9.96
CA GLY A 108 7.11 -15.01 9.87
C GLY A 108 5.67 -14.93 9.37
N ARG A 109 5.30 -15.75 8.37
CA ARG A 109 3.88 -15.88 7.96
C ARG A 109 2.98 -16.39 9.08
N LYS A 110 3.47 -17.35 9.88
CA LYS A 110 2.73 -17.90 11.03
C LYS A 110 2.58 -16.87 12.14
N ILE A 111 3.63 -16.10 12.43
CA ILE A 111 3.60 -14.98 13.37
C ILE A 111 2.57 -13.94 12.91
N LEU A 112 2.61 -13.54 11.64
CA LEU A 112 1.66 -12.58 11.08
C LEU A 112 0.20 -13.01 11.27
N ARG A 113 -0.12 -14.27 10.97
CA ARG A 113 -1.47 -14.82 11.21
C ARG A 113 -1.85 -14.79 12.69
N LYS A 114 -0.96 -15.23 13.57
CA LYS A 114 -1.20 -15.22 15.02
C LYS A 114 -1.41 -13.82 15.58
N MET A 115 -0.67 -12.83 15.10
CA MET A 115 -0.85 -11.43 15.49
C MET A 115 -2.22 -10.89 15.05
N GLY A 116 -2.68 -11.24 13.85
CA GLY A 116 -4.04 -10.92 13.40
C GLY A 116 -5.12 -11.54 14.30
N SER A 117 -4.99 -12.83 14.63
CA SER A 117 -5.90 -13.50 15.57
C SER A 117 -5.87 -12.84 16.95
N LEU A 118 -4.68 -12.58 17.50
CA LEU A 118 -4.51 -11.92 18.80
C LEU A 118 -5.21 -10.55 18.84
N MET A 119 -5.01 -9.72 17.82
CA MET A 119 -5.66 -8.41 17.77
C MET A 119 -7.19 -8.53 17.65
N SER A 120 -7.68 -9.53 16.92
CA SER A 120 -9.12 -9.80 16.79
C SER A 120 -9.73 -10.26 18.12
N GLU A 121 -9.01 -11.08 18.89
CA GLU A 121 -9.42 -11.52 20.23
C GLU A 121 -9.45 -10.37 21.24
N LEU A 122 -8.53 -9.41 21.13
CA LEU A 122 -8.46 -8.25 22.04
C LEU A 122 -9.51 -7.17 21.72
N GLN A 123 -9.98 -7.09 20.48
CA GLN A 123 -10.85 -6.01 20.03
C GLN A 123 -12.13 -5.83 20.88
N PRO A 124 -12.89 -6.88 21.26
CA PRO A 124 -14.08 -6.73 22.09
C PRO A 124 -13.79 -6.20 23.50
N GLU A 125 -12.68 -6.62 24.12
CA GLU A 125 -12.31 -6.16 25.46
C GLU A 125 -11.86 -4.69 25.44
N ILE A 126 -11.12 -4.28 24.41
CA ILE A 126 -10.77 -2.86 24.20
C ILE A 126 -12.05 -2.03 24.06
N GLN A 127 -13.02 -2.47 23.23
CA GLN A 127 -14.30 -1.78 23.07
C GLN A 127 -15.07 -1.69 24.39
N LYS A 128 -15.11 -2.77 25.17
CA LYS A 128 -15.77 -2.82 26.47
C LYS A 128 -15.16 -1.84 27.46
N GLU A 129 -13.83 -1.75 27.53
CA GLU A 129 -13.14 -0.81 28.42
C GLU A 129 -13.42 0.64 28.02
N ILE A 130 -13.38 0.96 26.72
CA ILE A 130 -13.73 2.30 26.20
C ILE A 130 -15.18 2.66 26.55
N LEU A 131 -16.13 1.75 26.32
CA LEU A 131 -17.54 1.98 26.66
C LEU A 131 -17.74 2.16 28.17
N GLY A 132 -17.04 1.37 28.99
CA GLY A 132 -17.03 1.50 30.44
C GLY A 132 -16.50 2.87 30.89
N ALA A 133 -15.42 3.35 30.27
CA ALA A 133 -14.85 4.67 30.56
C ALA A 133 -15.82 5.81 30.21
N ILE A 134 -16.50 5.73 29.06
CA ILE A 134 -17.51 6.72 28.65
C ILE A 134 -18.68 6.76 29.63
N GLN A 135 -19.12 5.60 30.14
CA GLN A 135 -20.21 5.57 31.11
C GLN A 135 -19.79 6.18 32.45
N LYS A 136 -18.59 5.88 32.93
CA LYS A 136 -18.05 6.47 34.16
C LYS A 136 -17.94 7.98 34.05
N SER A 137 -17.41 8.51 32.93
CA SER A 137 -17.27 9.96 32.75
C SER A 137 -18.62 10.68 32.74
N LYS A 138 -19.64 10.12 32.07
CA LYS A 138 -21.00 10.67 32.08
C LYS A 138 -21.60 10.75 33.49
N ASN A 139 -21.36 9.71 34.30
CA ASN A 139 -21.88 9.66 35.66
C ASN A 139 -21.18 10.68 36.58
N THR A 140 -19.87 10.88 36.42
CA THR A 140 -19.11 11.89 37.21
C THR A 140 -19.52 13.33 36.85
N SER A 141 -19.83 13.63 35.60
CA SER A 141 -20.28 14.96 35.16
C SER A 141 -21.74 15.30 35.48
N GLN A 142 -22.53 14.34 35.98
CA GLN A 142 -23.91 14.56 36.43
C GLN A 142 -24.04 14.66 37.97
N SER A 143 -22.94 14.43 38.70
CA SER A 143 -22.87 14.53 40.16
C SER A 143 -22.24 15.84 40.67
N GLU A 144 -21.90 16.76 39.76
CA GLU A 144 -21.49 18.15 40.04
C GLU A 144 -22.63 19.11 39.64
#